data_AF-A0A933ZN24-F1
#
_entry.id   AF-A0A933ZN24-F1
#
_cell.length_a   1.000
_cell.length_b   1.000
_cell.length_c   1.000
_cell.angle_alpha   90.00
_cell.angle_beta   90.00
_cell.angle_gamma   90.00
#
_symmetry.space_group_name_H-M   'P 1'
#
loop_
_entity.id
_entity.type
_entity.pdbx_description
1 polymer ?
#
loop_
_entity_poly.entity_id
_entity_poly.type
_entity_poly.pdbx_seq_one_letter_code
_entity_poly.pdbx_strand_id
1 'polypeptide(L)'
;MSAHGSPYTLEEGPAGKAPFPWLRRLLFWYVAGAMGGAQGMFLLTELVGVDITPQLALWAGVIAFPLALAAAMLALECGRQAALEPAAWDRWALIGLAMFVVWAGVYLLVCRVPLMQDLRYLPATLEARIPLRPAFSLLYILLYPIYLLPYFVVRERPVFQRLVAADLVMIVTCSLIFVAVPVAVERPPLPSGTDLGTWVLGVVWSNDVRWNCMPSEHCMAAMIASLACWESNRRAGAFAFLST
;
A
#
# COMPACT_ATOMS: atom_id res chain seq x y z
N MET A 1 -36.59 -11.62 -29.53
CA MET A 1 -35.83 -12.76 -28.98
C MET A 1 -34.36 -12.44 -29.22
N SER A 2 -33.46 -12.25 -28.26
CA SER A 2 -33.37 -12.63 -26.86
C SER A 2 -32.52 -11.57 -26.14
N ALA A 3 -32.99 -11.09 -24.99
CA ALA A 3 -32.22 -10.26 -24.08
C ALA A 3 -31.23 -11.15 -23.32
N HIS A 4 -29.93 -10.99 -23.55
CA HIS A 4 -28.92 -11.53 -22.64
C HIS A 4 -28.79 -10.58 -21.45
N GLY A 5 -29.59 -10.85 -20.40
CA GLY A 5 -29.37 -10.27 -19.08
C GLY A 5 -28.05 -10.77 -18.52
N SER A 6 -27.18 -9.84 -18.12
CA SER A 6 -25.96 -10.13 -17.37
C SER A 6 -26.33 -10.79 -16.04
N PRO A 7 -25.72 -11.93 -15.65
CA PRO A 7 -26.05 -12.65 -14.42
C PRO A 7 -25.62 -11.93 -13.11
N TYR A 8 -25.17 -10.67 -13.19
CA TYR A 8 -24.63 -9.92 -12.05
C TYR A 8 -25.50 -8.77 -11.54
N THR A 9 -26.74 -8.62 -12.03
CA THR A 9 -27.69 -7.69 -11.42
C THR A 9 -28.25 -8.28 -10.13
N LEU A 10 -27.43 -8.32 -9.08
CA LEU A 10 -27.91 -8.49 -7.71
C LEU A 10 -28.59 -7.19 -7.30
N GLU A 11 -29.84 -7.31 -6.87
CA GLU A 11 -30.71 -6.23 -6.41
C GLU A 11 -29.92 -5.17 -5.61
N GLU A 12 -29.89 -3.96 -6.16
CA GLU A 12 -29.48 -2.77 -5.43
C GLU A 12 -30.44 -2.60 -4.25
N GLY A 13 -29.98 -2.93 -3.04
CA GLY A 13 -30.62 -2.46 -1.82
C GLY A 13 -30.84 -0.94 -1.89
N PRO A 14 -31.86 -0.40 -1.22
CA PRO A 14 -32.36 0.95 -1.47
C PRO A 14 -31.22 1.95 -1.49
N ALA A 15 -31.20 2.80 -2.52
CA ALA A 15 -30.21 3.84 -2.79
C ALA A 15 -30.03 4.79 -1.60
N GLY A 16 -29.32 4.32 -0.57
CA GLY A 16 -28.97 5.09 0.60
C GLY A 16 -27.94 6.14 0.20
N LYS A 17 -28.12 7.38 0.65
CA LYS A 17 -27.11 8.41 0.50
C LYS A 17 -25.83 7.92 1.17
N ALA A 18 -24.71 7.94 0.45
CA ALA A 18 -23.40 7.61 1.00
C ALA A 18 -23.14 8.46 2.27
N PRO A 19 -22.76 7.84 3.40
CA PRO A 19 -22.48 8.57 4.63
C PRO A 19 -21.23 9.44 4.44
N PHE A 20 -21.19 10.71 4.84
CA PHE A 20 -19.97 11.55 4.81
C PHE A 20 -19.07 11.41 3.55
N PRO A 21 -19.56 11.66 2.32
CA PRO A 21 -18.78 11.43 1.09
C PRO A 21 -17.49 12.28 1.00
N TRP A 22 -17.44 13.40 1.71
CA TRP A 22 -16.25 14.23 1.84
C TRP A 22 -15.12 13.51 2.58
N LEU A 23 -15.44 12.62 3.54
CA LEU A 23 -14.47 11.89 4.35
C LEU A 23 -13.75 10.83 3.51
N ARG A 24 -14.47 10.09 2.66
CA ARG A 24 -13.84 9.16 1.71
C ARG A 24 -12.81 9.86 0.83
N ARG A 25 -13.17 11.03 0.29
CA ARG A 25 -12.30 11.84 -0.57
C ARG A 25 -11.12 12.43 0.18
N LEU A 26 -11.33 12.89 1.42
CA LEU A 26 -10.26 13.29 2.32
C LEU A 26 -9.24 12.16 2.48
N LEU A 27 -9.71 10.94 2.79
CA LEU A 27 -8.86 9.78 3.00
C LEU A 27 -8.11 9.37 1.72
N PHE A 28 -8.79 9.37 0.56
CA PHE A 28 -8.14 9.14 -0.73
C PHE A 28 -6.99 10.13 -0.96
N TRP A 29 -7.24 11.43 -0.84
CA TRP A 29 -6.23 12.45 -1.07
C TRP A 29 -5.13 12.45 -0.02
N TYR A 30 -5.44 12.09 1.23
CA TYR A 30 -4.45 11.89 2.27
C TYR A 30 -3.51 10.72 1.93
N VAL A 31 -4.04 9.56 1.53
CA VAL A 31 -3.22 8.40 1.14
C VAL A 31 -2.35 8.75 -0.08
N ALA A 32 -2.94 9.34 -1.12
CA ALA A 32 -2.19 9.77 -2.31
C ALA A 32 -1.13 10.82 -1.97
N GLY A 33 -1.43 11.74 -1.06
CA GLY A 33 -0.49 12.73 -0.55
C GLY A 33 0.65 12.12 0.24
N ALA A 34 0.39 11.13 1.10
CA ALA A 34 1.44 10.43 1.85
C ALA A 34 2.41 9.70 0.89
N MET A 35 1.86 9.12 -0.19
CA MET A 35 2.66 8.52 -1.25
C MET A 35 3.55 9.55 -1.95
N GLY A 36 2.96 10.66 -2.42
CA GLY A 36 3.73 11.73 -3.07
C GLY A 36 4.74 12.41 -2.14
N GLY A 37 4.42 12.52 -0.86
CA GLY A 37 5.29 13.10 0.17
C GLY A 37 6.57 12.31 0.36
N ALA A 38 6.49 10.98 0.51
CA ALA A 38 7.70 10.17 0.67
C ALA A 38 8.51 10.04 -0.63
N GLN A 39 7.87 10.04 -1.81
CA GLN A 39 8.59 10.16 -3.08
C GLN A 39 9.34 11.49 -3.18
N GLY A 40 8.68 12.60 -2.83
CA GLY A 40 9.31 13.92 -2.80
C GLY A 40 10.50 13.95 -1.86
N MET A 41 10.40 13.33 -0.68
CA MET A 41 11.51 13.22 0.27
C MET A 41 12.67 12.42 -0.31
N PHE A 42 12.40 11.25 -0.90
CA PHE A 42 13.43 10.47 -1.57
C PHE A 42 14.16 11.27 -2.66
N LEU A 43 13.41 12.00 -3.51
CA LEU A 43 14.01 12.82 -4.57
C LEU A 43 14.82 13.99 -4.00
N LEU A 44 14.34 14.63 -2.94
CA LEU A 44 15.07 15.72 -2.28
C LEU A 44 16.37 15.23 -1.63
N THR A 45 16.35 14.06 -0.97
CA THR A 45 17.55 13.50 -0.35
C THR A 45 18.53 12.99 -1.40
N GLU A 46 18.08 12.26 -2.42
CA GLU A 46 18.97 11.56 -3.35
C GLU A 46 19.36 12.37 -4.58
N LEU A 47 18.47 13.21 -5.13
CA LEU A 47 18.77 14.00 -6.33
C LEU A 47 19.26 15.41 -6.01
N VAL A 48 18.77 15.99 -4.91
CA VAL A 48 19.10 17.39 -4.53
C VAL A 48 20.12 17.44 -3.39
N GLY A 49 20.27 16.36 -2.60
CA GLY A 49 21.20 16.31 -1.48
C GLY A 49 20.72 17.10 -0.25
N VAL A 50 19.41 17.25 -0.08
CA VAL A 50 18.84 17.92 1.09
C VAL A 50 18.89 16.96 2.29
N ASP A 51 19.52 17.41 3.38
CA ASP A 51 19.49 16.68 4.64
C ASP A 51 18.15 16.90 5.36
N ILE A 52 17.31 15.88 5.38
CA ILE A 52 16.00 15.89 6.01
C ILE A 52 16.09 15.07 7.29
N THR A 53 15.79 15.66 8.45
CA THR A 53 15.76 14.89 9.69
C THR A 53 14.53 13.98 9.74
N PRO A 54 14.58 12.83 10.44
CA PRO A 54 13.41 11.96 10.62
C PRO A 54 12.17 12.67 11.17
N GLN A 55 12.37 13.58 12.12
CA GLN A 55 11.29 14.36 12.73
C GLN A 55 10.63 15.28 11.70
N LEU A 56 11.44 15.99 10.90
CA LEU A 56 10.92 16.83 9.83
C LEU A 56 10.24 15.97 8.76
N ALA A 57 10.76 14.77 8.46
CA ALA A 57 10.16 13.86 7.51
C ALA A 57 8.74 13.43 7.93
N LEU A 58 8.56 13.03 9.19
CA LEU A 58 7.26 12.66 9.75
C LEU A 58 6.28 13.84 9.71
N TRP A 59 6.71 15.01 10.19
CA TRP A 59 5.83 16.18 10.24
C TRP A 59 5.49 16.73 8.86
N ALA A 60 6.49 16.93 7.99
CA ALA A 60 6.29 17.56 6.70
C ALA A 60 5.70 16.60 5.66
N GLY A 61 6.21 15.37 5.56
CA GLY A 61 5.92 14.46 4.45
C GLY A 61 4.77 13.51 4.68
N VAL A 62 4.52 13.13 5.94
CA VAL A 62 3.49 12.15 6.30
C VAL A 62 2.25 12.84 6.88
N ILE A 63 2.41 14.01 7.51
CA ILE A 63 1.30 14.72 8.17
C ILE A 63 0.91 15.98 7.40
N ALA A 64 1.77 17.00 7.38
CA ALA A 64 1.42 18.33 6.88
C ALA A 64 1.15 18.34 5.38
N PHE A 65 2.05 17.78 4.56
CA PHE A 65 1.87 17.74 3.10
C PHE A 65 0.62 16.94 2.70
N PRO A 66 0.37 15.72 3.20
CA PRO A 66 -0.83 14.97 2.82
C PRO A 66 -2.13 15.65 3.25
N LEU A 67 -2.17 16.27 4.44
CA LEU A 67 -3.34 17.02 4.90
C LEU A 67 -3.56 18.29 4.08
N ALA A 68 -2.51 19.04 3.77
CA ALA A 68 -2.60 20.23 2.94
C ALA A 68 -3.08 19.90 1.53
N LEU A 69 -2.54 18.84 0.92
CA LEU A 69 -3.00 18.34 -0.38
C LEU A 69 -4.47 17.92 -0.31
N ALA A 70 -4.86 17.15 0.70
CA ALA A 70 -6.25 16.72 0.86
C ALA A 70 -7.20 17.91 1.01
N ALA A 71 -6.86 18.90 1.83
CA ALA A 71 -7.65 20.12 1.99
C ALA A 71 -7.78 20.91 0.67
N ALA A 72 -6.66 21.09 -0.04
CA ALA A 72 -6.64 21.81 -1.33
C ALA A 72 -7.51 21.09 -2.38
N MET A 73 -7.36 19.77 -2.52
CA MET A 73 -8.13 19.01 -3.50
C MET A 73 -9.62 18.97 -3.16
N LEU A 74 -9.98 18.85 -1.88
CA LEU A 74 -11.38 18.95 -1.46
C LEU A 74 -11.98 20.33 -1.77
N ALA A 75 -11.21 21.41 -1.59
CA ALA A 75 -11.64 22.77 -1.94
C ALA A 75 -11.83 22.92 -3.46
N LEU A 76 -10.91 22.40 -4.28
CA LEU A 76 -11.01 22.41 -5.76
C LEU A 76 -12.19 21.58 -6.28
N GLU A 77 -12.56 20.54 -5.54
CA GLU A 77 -13.69 19.67 -5.85
C GLU A 77 -14.99 20.12 -5.16
N CYS A 78 -14.98 21.27 -4.46
CA CYS A 78 -16.16 21.84 -3.82
C CYS A 78 -17.23 22.16 -4.87
N GLY A 79 -18.48 21.77 -4.60
CA GLY A 79 -19.59 21.92 -5.56
C GLY A 79 -19.70 20.82 -6.63
N ARG A 80 -18.68 19.97 -6.81
CA ARG A 80 -18.80 18.71 -7.58
C ARG A 80 -19.36 17.62 -6.65
N GLN A 81 -20.66 17.66 -6.35
CA GLN A 81 -21.27 16.83 -5.29
C GLN A 81 -21.76 15.42 -5.73
N ALA A 82 -21.37 14.43 -4.91
CA ALA A 82 -22.09 13.25 -4.39
C ALA A 82 -22.61 12.13 -5.30
N ALA A 83 -22.89 12.35 -6.59
CA ALA A 83 -23.67 11.39 -7.38
C ALA A 83 -23.00 10.03 -7.70
N LEU A 84 -21.73 9.81 -7.31
CA LEU A 84 -20.93 8.65 -7.72
C LEU A 84 -20.31 7.88 -6.54
N GLU A 85 -20.70 8.21 -5.31
CA GLU A 85 -20.16 7.57 -4.11
C GLU A 85 -20.99 6.33 -3.75
N PRO A 86 -20.37 5.14 -3.59
CA PRO A 86 -21.06 3.94 -3.18
C PRO A 86 -21.72 4.15 -1.83
N ALA A 87 -22.98 3.72 -1.71
CA ALA A 87 -23.74 3.79 -0.46
C ALA A 87 -23.06 3.07 0.72
N ALA A 88 -22.11 2.16 0.44
CA ALA A 88 -21.42 1.33 1.41
C ALA A 88 -19.92 1.64 1.58
N TRP A 89 -19.42 2.78 1.09
CA TRP A 89 -17.97 3.06 1.09
C TRP A 89 -17.35 3.03 2.50
N ASP A 90 -18.11 3.41 3.54
CA ASP A 90 -17.68 3.40 4.93
C ASP A 90 -17.36 1.99 5.41
N ARG A 91 -18.26 1.05 5.11
CA ARG A 91 -18.04 -0.38 5.37
C ARG A 91 -16.88 -0.91 4.55
N TRP A 92 -16.72 -0.46 3.31
CA TRP A 92 -15.60 -0.85 2.45
C TRP A 92 -14.26 -0.33 2.99
N ALA A 93 -14.22 0.89 3.51
CA ALA A 93 -13.04 1.45 4.17
C ALA A 93 -12.70 0.69 5.47
N LEU A 94 -13.71 0.32 6.28
CA LEU A 94 -13.50 -0.51 7.47
C LEU A 94 -12.98 -1.90 7.10
N ILE A 95 -13.49 -2.51 6.03
CA ILE A 95 -12.96 -3.77 5.51
C ILE A 95 -11.52 -3.59 5.05
N GLY A 96 -11.18 -2.50 4.34
CA GLY A 96 -9.81 -2.22 3.93
C GLY A 96 -8.85 -2.08 5.12
N LEU A 97 -9.27 -1.38 6.17
CA LEU A 97 -8.50 -1.30 7.40
C LEU A 97 -8.34 -2.68 8.07
N ALA A 98 -9.42 -3.46 8.13
CA ALA A 98 -9.36 -4.82 8.67
C ALA A 98 -8.45 -5.73 7.83
N MET A 99 -8.48 -5.62 6.50
CA MET A 99 -7.61 -6.36 5.59
C MET A 99 -6.14 -5.96 5.78
N PHE A 100 -5.84 -4.67 5.99
CA PHE A 100 -4.48 -4.22 6.32
C PHE A 100 -3.98 -4.82 7.64
N VAL A 101 -4.84 -4.84 8.67
CA VAL A 101 -4.51 -5.46 9.97
C VAL A 101 -4.32 -6.97 9.83
N VAL A 102 -5.18 -7.64 9.05
CA VAL A 102 -5.06 -9.09 8.79
C VAL A 102 -3.77 -9.38 8.03
N TRP A 103 -3.46 -8.62 6.98
CA TRP A 103 -2.23 -8.74 6.21
C TRP A 103 -0.99 -8.60 7.10
N ALA A 104 -0.86 -7.48 7.80
CA ALA A 104 0.27 -7.22 8.69
C ALA A 104 0.34 -8.24 9.84
N GLY A 105 -0.80 -8.61 10.43
CA GLY A 105 -0.86 -9.56 11.54
C GLY A 105 -0.47 -10.97 11.12
N VAL A 106 -0.99 -11.46 9.99
CA VAL A 106 -0.63 -12.78 9.45
C VAL A 106 0.85 -12.81 9.07
N TYR A 107 1.36 -11.77 8.41
CA TYR A 107 2.78 -11.65 8.11
C TYR A 107 3.64 -11.80 9.37
N LEU A 108 3.33 -11.03 10.43
CA LEU A 108 4.05 -11.10 11.71
C LEU A 108 3.89 -12.43 12.45
N LEU A 109 2.75 -13.11 12.30
CA LEU A 109 2.51 -14.43 12.90
C LEU A 109 3.32 -15.51 12.19
N VAL A 110 3.39 -15.48 10.86
CA VAL A 110 4.20 -16.41 10.05
C VAL A 110 5.67 -16.34 10.46
N CYS A 111 6.18 -15.15 10.80
CA CYS A 111 7.53 -14.95 11.31
C CYS A 111 7.85 -15.74 12.59
N ARG A 112 6.84 -16.19 13.35
CA ARG A 112 6.99 -16.90 14.63
C ARG A 112 6.93 -18.42 14.51
N VAL A 113 6.71 -18.95 13.31
CA VAL A 113 6.59 -20.40 13.10
C VAL A 113 7.98 -21.07 13.23
N PRO A 114 8.17 -22.04 14.15
CA PRO A 114 9.49 -22.66 14.40
C PRO A 114 10.07 -23.48 13.24
N LEU A 115 9.28 -23.78 12.20
CA LEU A 115 9.70 -24.55 11.01
C LEU A 115 10.78 -23.85 10.17
N MET A 116 11.11 -22.59 10.48
CA MET A 116 12.05 -21.73 9.77
C MET A 116 13.54 -22.06 10.03
N GLN A 117 13.87 -23.20 10.65
CA GLN A 117 15.25 -23.54 11.03
C GLN A 117 16.13 -23.92 9.83
N ASP A 118 15.52 -24.36 8.72
CA ASP A 118 16.22 -24.65 7.45
C ASP A 118 16.06 -23.49 6.45
N LEU A 119 16.66 -22.35 6.79
CA LEU A 119 16.64 -21.16 5.92
C LEU A 119 17.29 -21.44 4.57
N ARG A 120 16.63 -20.99 3.50
CA ARG A 120 17.14 -21.08 2.14
C ARG A 120 17.71 -19.73 1.71
N TYR A 121 18.85 -19.78 1.04
CA TYR A 121 19.47 -18.61 0.43
C TYR A 121 19.48 -18.81 -1.07
N LEU A 122 18.85 -17.88 -1.80
CA LEU A 122 18.90 -17.90 -3.26
C LEU A 122 20.27 -17.39 -3.73
N PRO A 123 20.78 -17.85 -4.88
CA PRO A 123 22.07 -17.40 -5.41
C PRO A 123 22.08 -15.88 -5.67
N ALA A 124 22.74 -15.12 -4.80
CA ALA A 124 22.71 -13.65 -4.79
C ALA A 124 23.67 -12.99 -5.81
N THR A 125 23.89 -13.59 -6.99
CA THR A 125 24.99 -13.16 -7.89
C THR A 125 24.84 -11.73 -8.43
N LEU A 126 23.62 -11.24 -8.57
CA LEU A 126 23.33 -9.88 -9.01
C LEU A 126 23.19 -8.94 -7.81
N GLU A 127 22.49 -9.39 -6.78
CA GLU A 127 22.24 -8.67 -5.54
C GLU A 127 23.55 -8.30 -4.83
N ALA A 128 24.55 -9.19 -4.85
CA ALA A 128 25.89 -8.93 -4.31
C ALA A 128 26.64 -7.79 -5.03
N ARG A 129 26.20 -7.38 -6.23
CA ARG A 129 26.78 -6.28 -7.00
C ARG A 129 26.04 -4.96 -6.81
N ILE A 130 24.84 -4.98 -6.20
CA ILE A 130 24.02 -3.78 -5.98
C ILE A 130 24.25 -3.32 -4.53
N PRO A 131 24.91 -2.17 -4.31
CA PRO A 131 25.15 -1.69 -2.96
C PRO A 131 23.84 -1.32 -2.27
N LEU A 132 23.70 -1.68 -0.99
CA LEU A 132 22.59 -1.23 -0.17
C LEU A 132 22.61 0.31 -0.06
N ARG A 133 21.51 0.94 -0.44
CA ARG A 133 21.30 2.38 -0.35
C ARG A 133 20.13 2.67 0.59
N PRO A 134 20.36 3.12 1.84
CA PRO A 134 19.31 3.29 2.83
C PRO A 134 18.15 4.18 2.38
N ALA A 135 18.40 5.23 1.60
CA ALA A 135 17.32 6.10 1.10
C ALA A 135 16.22 5.37 0.32
N PHE A 136 16.52 4.24 -0.35
CA PHE A 136 15.50 3.46 -1.05
C PHE A 136 14.44 2.87 -0.11
N SER A 137 14.71 2.77 1.20
CA SER A 137 13.68 2.37 2.17
C SER A 137 12.52 3.37 2.24
N LEU A 138 12.74 4.65 1.86
CA LEU A 138 11.68 5.66 1.75
C LEU A 138 10.68 5.33 0.65
N LEU A 139 11.14 4.75 -0.46
CA LEU A 139 10.25 4.28 -1.53
C LEU A 139 9.56 2.99 -1.10
N TYR A 140 10.29 2.09 -0.44
CA TYR A 140 9.72 0.81 -0.01
C TYR A 140 8.56 0.98 0.99
N ILE A 141 8.66 1.93 1.92
CA ILE A 141 7.58 2.16 2.90
C ILE A 141 6.31 2.76 2.26
N LEU A 142 6.36 3.19 0.99
CA LEU A 142 5.17 3.61 0.23
C LEU A 142 4.24 2.46 -0.14
N LEU A 143 4.72 1.22 -0.03
CA LEU A 143 3.95 0.03 -0.33
C LEU A 143 2.83 -0.21 0.72
N TYR A 144 2.93 0.38 1.91
CA TYR A 144 1.87 0.34 2.93
C TYR A 144 0.67 1.24 2.60
N PRO A 145 0.82 2.55 2.31
CA PRO A 145 -0.31 3.40 1.96
C PRO A 145 -0.98 2.99 0.64
N ILE A 146 -0.26 2.50 -0.37
CA ILE A 146 -0.91 2.05 -1.62
C ILE A 146 -1.88 0.88 -1.39
N TYR A 147 -1.60 -0.01 -0.45
CA TYR A 147 -2.50 -1.12 -0.10
C TYR A 147 -3.92 -0.62 0.23
N LEU A 148 -4.01 0.53 0.92
CA LEU A 148 -5.29 1.12 1.32
C LEU A 148 -5.96 1.94 0.22
N LEU A 149 -5.20 2.45 -0.75
CA LEU A 149 -5.70 3.29 -1.84
C LEU A 149 -6.93 2.71 -2.59
N PRO A 150 -6.97 1.44 -3.04
CA PRO A 150 -8.09 0.91 -3.82
C PRO A 150 -9.41 0.90 -3.03
N TYR A 151 -9.38 0.77 -1.70
CA TYR A 151 -10.55 0.83 -0.84
C TYR A 151 -11.26 2.20 -0.86
N PHE A 152 -10.52 3.26 -1.23
CA PHE A 152 -11.07 4.59 -1.44
C PHE A 152 -11.33 4.93 -2.90
N VAL A 153 -10.89 4.12 -3.87
CA VAL A 153 -11.07 4.36 -5.31
C VAL A 153 -12.21 3.53 -5.89
N VAL A 154 -12.32 2.25 -5.51
CA VAL A 154 -13.29 1.30 -6.06
C VAL A 154 -14.72 1.75 -5.78
N ARG A 155 -15.58 1.70 -6.81
CA ARG A 155 -16.99 2.11 -6.70
C ARG A 155 -18.00 0.97 -6.87
N GLU A 156 -17.60 -0.09 -7.55
CA GLU A 156 -18.50 -1.17 -7.92
C GLU A 156 -18.34 -2.36 -6.99
N ARG A 157 -19.46 -2.88 -6.46
CA ARG A 157 -19.45 -4.02 -5.53
C ARG A 157 -18.73 -5.26 -6.09
N PRO A 158 -18.89 -5.63 -7.38
CA PRO A 158 -18.14 -6.76 -7.94
C PRO A 158 -16.64 -6.54 -8.01
N VAL A 159 -16.17 -5.31 -8.24
CA VAL A 159 -14.74 -4.96 -8.23
C VAL A 159 -14.23 -5.03 -6.79
N PHE A 160 -14.99 -4.51 -5.84
CA PHE A 160 -14.66 -4.55 -4.42
C PHE A 160 -14.53 -5.99 -3.88
N GLN A 161 -15.46 -6.87 -4.25
CA GLN A 161 -15.39 -8.29 -3.87
C GLN A 161 -14.15 -8.98 -4.45
N ARG A 162 -13.78 -8.66 -5.69
CA ARG A 162 -12.56 -9.17 -6.33
C ARG A 162 -11.30 -8.64 -5.67
N LEU A 163 -11.26 -7.36 -5.28
CA LEU A 163 -10.17 -6.78 -4.49
C LEU A 163 -9.94 -7.56 -3.18
N VAL A 164 -11.00 -7.70 -2.37
CA VAL A 164 -10.90 -8.43 -1.09
C VAL A 164 -10.50 -9.89 -1.30
N ALA A 165 -11.06 -10.56 -2.30
CA ALA A 165 -10.68 -11.93 -2.63
C ALA A 165 -9.22 -12.04 -3.08
N ALA A 166 -8.73 -11.11 -3.91
CA ALA A 166 -7.35 -11.07 -4.36
C ALA A 166 -6.38 -10.84 -3.19
N ASP A 167 -6.70 -9.93 -2.27
CA ASP A 167 -5.90 -9.68 -1.07
C ASP A 167 -5.84 -10.92 -0.17
N LEU A 168 -6.97 -11.61 0.04
CA LEU A 168 -7.01 -12.85 0.81
C LEU A 168 -6.19 -13.98 0.14
N VAL A 169 -6.30 -14.12 -1.18
CA VAL A 169 -5.52 -15.10 -1.94
C VAL A 169 -4.03 -14.78 -1.86
N MET A 170 -3.64 -13.51 -1.96
CA MET A 170 -2.27 -13.06 -1.76
C MET A 170 -1.78 -13.45 -0.36
N ILE A 171 -2.48 -13.03 0.69
CA ILE A 171 -2.09 -13.28 2.09
C ILE A 171 -1.90 -14.78 2.32
N VAL A 172 -2.87 -15.61 1.93
CA VAL A 172 -2.79 -17.06 2.13
C VAL A 172 -1.65 -17.67 1.32
N THR A 173 -1.54 -17.33 0.04
CA THR A 173 -0.53 -17.93 -0.84
C THR A 173 0.88 -17.55 -0.44
N CYS A 174 1.14 -16.27 -0.16
CA CYS A 174 2.43 -15.79 0.33
C CYS A 174 2.78 -16.44 1.66
N SER A 175 1.84 -16.49 2.61
CA SER A 175 2.05 -17.12 3.93
C SER A 175 2.40 -18.61 3.83
N LEU A 176 1.69 -19.35 2.97
CA LEU A 176 2.00 -20.77 2.76
C LEU A 176 3.40 -20.97 2.16
N ILE A 177 3.80 -20.10 1.22
CA ILE A 177 5.14 -20.19 0.61
C ILE A 177 6.21 -19.79 1.62
N PHE A 178 6.01 -18.75 2.43
CA PHE A 178 6.96 -18.37 3.49
C PHE A 178 7.24 -19.53 4.43
N VAL A 179 6.21 -20.30 4.81
CA VAL A 179 6.37 -21.49 5.66
C VAL A 179 7.04 -22.65 4.92
N ALA A 180 6.67 -22.91 3.67
CA ALA A 180 7.17 -24.05 2.91
C ALA A 180 8.61 -23.86 2.38
N VAL A 181 8.96 -22.62 2.05
CA VAL A 181 10.22 -22.23 1.40
C VAL A 181 10.72 -20.92 2.05
N PRO A 182 11.23 -20.99 3.29
CA PRO A 182 11.68 -19.79 4.01
C PRO A 182 12.97 -19.25 3.39
N VAL A 183 12.83 -18.28 2.48
CA VAL A 183 13.96 -17.62 1.83
C VAL A 183 14.44 -16.47 2.69
N ALA A 184 15.73 -16.50 3.02
CA ALA A 184 16.39 -15.46 3.79
C ALA A 184 17.37 -14.63 2.95
N VAL A 185 17.55 -13.38 3.39
CA VAL A 185 18.56 -12.47 2.87
C VAL A 185 19.57 -12.16 3.96
N GLU A 186 20.85 -12.21 3.61
CA GLU A 186 21.91 -11.70 4.46
C GLU A 186 21.85 -10.17 4.50
N ARG A 187 21.55 -9.61 5.67
CA ARG A 187 21.56 -8.17 5.88
C ARG A 187 22.99 -7.76 6.26
N PRO A 188 23.65 -6.82 5.54
CA PRO A 188 24.89 -6.23 6.02
C PRO A 188 24.63 -5.46 7.33
N PRO A 189 25.68 -5.10 8.10
CA PRO A 189 25.53 -4.21 9.23
C PRO A 189 24.81 -2.92 8.80
N LEU A 190 23.91 -2.42 9.65
CA LEU A 190 23.23 -1.15 9.39
C LEU A 190 24.30 -0.06 9.22
N PRO A 191 24.27 0.75 8.14
CA PRO A 191 25.24 1.81 7.94
C PRO A 191 25.32 2.76 9.14
N SER A 192 26.52 3.23 9.46
CA SER A 192 26.71 4.27 10.48
C SER A 192 26.18 5.60 9.94
N GLY A 193 25.09 6.11 10.51
CA GLY A 193 24.48 7.36 10.08
C GLY A 193 23.19 7.65 10.84
N THR A 194 22.78 8.92 10.85
CA THR A 194 21.49 9.38 11.40
C THR A 194 20.63 10.05 10.32
N ASP A 195 21.00 9.90 9.05
CA ASP A 195 20.22 10.39 7.92
C ASP A 195 18.87 9.69 7.85
N LEU A 196 17.91 10.31 7.16
CA LEU A 196 16.55 9.82 7.04
C LEU A 196 16.48 8.39 6.50
N GLY A 197 17.28 8.07 5.47
CA GLY A 197 17.29 6.75 4.85
C GLY A 197 17.74 5.68 5.84
N THR A 198 18.87 5.92 6.51
CA THR A 198 19.39 5.01 7.55
C THR A 198 18.42 4.86 8.72
N TRP A 199 17.75 5.94 9.12
CA TRP A 199 16.73 5.89 10.16
C TRP A 199 15.52 5.04 9.76
N VAL A 200 14.94 5.26 8.57
CA VAL A 200 13.80 4.47 8.08
C VAL A 200 14.21 3.00 7.91
N LEU A 201 15.39 2.73 7.35
CA LEU A 201 15.91 1.38 7.22
C LEU A 201 16.05 0.68 8.57
N GLY A 202 16.55 1.39 9.59
CA GLY A 202 16.62 0.89 10.96
C GLY A 202 15.24 0.57 11.55
N VAL A 203 14.24 1.42 11.31
CA VAL A 203 12.84 1.14 11.70
C VAL A 203 12.32 -0.13 11.00
N VAL A 204 12.53 -0.28 9.70
CA VAL A 204 12.12 -1.50 8.98
C VAL A 204 12.82 -2.73 9.55
N TRP A 205 14.15 -2.70 9.69
CA TRP A 205 14.93 -3.84 10.16
C TRP A 205 14.67 -4.25 11.61
N SER A 206 14.22 -3.31 12.45
CA SER A 206 13.83 -3.59 13.84
C SER A 206 12.44 -4.20 13.97
N ASN A 207 11.58 -4.03 12.97
CA ASN A 207 10.20 -4.54 12.97
C ASN A 207 9.99 -5.73 12.03
N ASP A 208 10.93 -5.99 11.13
CA ASP A 208 10.82 -7.03 10.09
C ASP A 208 11.91 -8.10 10.18
N VAL A 209 11.53 -9.36 9.96
CA VAL A 209 12.44 -10.51 9.98
C VAL A 209 13.13 -10.70 8.64
N ARG A 210 14.29 -11.36 8.64
CA ARG A 210 15.12 -11.55 7.44
C ARG A 210 14.76 -12.78 6.59
N TRP A 211 13.71 -13.55 6.93
CA TRP A 211 13.46 -14.90 6.41
C TRP A 211 12.10 -15.12 5.71
N ASN A 212 11.38 -14.04 5.37
CA ASN A 212 10.16 -14.07 4.53
C ASN A 212 10.39 -13.34 3.19
N CYS A 213 11.53 -13.56 2.56
CA CYS A 213 11.94 -12.75 1.40
C CYS A 213 11.37 -13.24 0.05
N MET A 214 10.62 -14.34 0.02
CA MET A 214 10.02 -14.87 -1.22
C MET A 214 8.65 -15.53 -0.94
N PRO A 215 7.60 -15.20 -1.71
CA PRO A 215 7.52 -14.17 -2.75
C PRO A 215 7.37 -12.75 -2.16
N SER A 216 7.57 -11.72 -2.99
CA SER A 216 7.38 -10.33 -2.55
C SER A 216 5.90 -9.98 -2.42
N GLU A 217 5.40 -10.01 -1.18
CA GLU A 217 4.00 -9.67 -0.87
C GLU A 217 3.67 -8.22 -1.20
N HIS A 218 4.60 -7.28 -0.95
CA HIS A 218 4.41 -5.87 -1.30
C HIS A 218 4.27 -5.64 -2.80
N CYS A 219 5.01 -6.38 -3.64
CA CYS A 219 4.85 -6.29 -5.10
C CYS A 219 3.47 -6.80 -5.53
N MET A 220 2.99 -7.89 -4.92
CA MET A 220 1.66 -8.42 -5.21
C MET A 220 0.57 -7.43 -4.77
N ALA A 221 0.69 -6.84 -3.58
CA ALA A 221 -0.20 -5.82 -3.06
C ALA A 221 -0.26 -4.58 -3.96
N ALA A 222 0.89 -4.06 -4.38
CA ALA A 222 0.97 -2.91 -5.30
C ALA A 222 0.31 -3.20 -6.66
N MET A 223 0.51 -4.41 -7.19
CA MET A 223 -0.12 -4.85 -8.44
C MET A 223 -1.65 -4.95 -8.29
N ILE A 224 -2.14 -5.63 -7.24
CA ILE A 224 -3.58 -5.76 -6.96
C ILE A 224 -4.22 -4.37 -6.79
N ALA A 225 -3.60 -3.50 -5.99
CA ALA A 225 -4.07 -2.13 -5.78
C ALA A 225 -4.13 -1.33 -7.08
N SER A 226 -3.08 -1.41 -7.90
CA SER A 226 -3.01 -0.72 -9.20
C SER A 226 -4.09 -1.19 -10.16
N LEU A 227 -4.29 -2.51 -10.28
CA LEU A 227 -5.31 -3.10 -11.15
C LEU A 227 -6.72 -2.78 -10.69
N ALA A 228 -7.02 -2.88 -9.39
CA ALA A 228 -8.32 -2.53 -8.82
C ALA A 228 -8.64 -1.04 -9.01
N CYS A 229 -7.65 -0.17 -8.76
CA CYS A 229 -7.75 1.25 -9.06
C CYS A 229 -7.98 1.50 -10.55
N TRP A 230 -7.27 0.80 -11.44
CA TRP A 230 -7.40 0.98 -12.90
C TRP A 230 -8.77 0.59 -13.43
N GLU A 231 -9.32 -0.53 -12.95
CA GLU A 231 -10.64 -1.02 -13.33
C GLU A 231 -11.74 -0.01 -12.94
N SER A 232 -11.63 0.61 -11.76
CA SER A 232 -12.63 1.59 -11.31
C SER A 232 -12.37 3.03 -11.80
N ASN A 233 -11.11 3.42 -11.96
CA ASN A 233 -10.69 4.76 -12.40
C ASN A 233 -9.27 4.73 -12.99
N ARG A 234 -9.18 4.80 -14.33
CA ARG A 234 -7.90 4.74 -15.06
C ARG A 234 -6.86 5.76 -14.61
N ARG A 235 -7.26 6.96 -14.15
CA ARG A 235 -6.30 7.97 -13.65
C ARG A 235 -5.72 7.56 -12.29
N ALA A 236 -6.57 7.08 -11.39
CA ALA A 236 -6.13 6.57 -10.10
C ALA A 236 -5.28 5.30 -10.26
N GLY A 237 -5.64 4.42 -11.20
CA GLY A 237 -4.84 3.25 -11.55
C GLY A 237 -3.48 3.61 -12.14
N ALA A 238 -3.42 4.58 -13.05
CA ALA A 238 -2.14 5.05 -13.60
C ALA A 238 -1.25 5.67 -12.51
N PHE A 239 -1.83 6.47 -11.62
CA PHE A 239 -1.12 7.01 -10.45
C PHE A 239 -0.59 5.89 -9.57
N ALA A 240 -1.45 4.94 -9.16
CA ALA A 240 -1.08 3.80 -8.34
C ALA A 240 0.08 3.01 -8.96
N PHE A 241 -0.01 2.69 -10.25
CA PHE A 241 1.03 1.94 -10.97
C PHE A 241 2.35 2.69 -11.09
N LEU A 242 2.33 4.00 -11.35
CA LEU A 242 3.55 4.81 -11.50
C LEU A 242 4.20 5.18 -10.16
N SER A 243 3.47 4.98 -9.05
CA SER A 243 3.92 5.37 -7.72
C SER A 243 4.52 4.23 -6.89
N THR A 244 4.54 3.01 -7.44
CA THR A 244 5.13 1.79 -6.85
C THR A 244 6.09 1.10 -7.79
#